data_AF-A0AAE3ACT7-F1
#
_entry.id   AF-A0AAE3ACT7-F1
#
_cell.length_a   1.000
_cell.length_b   1.000
_cell.length_c   1.000
_cell.angle_alpha   90.00
_cell.angle_beta   90.00
_cell.angle_gamma   90.00
#
_symmetry.space_group_name_H-M   'P 1'
#
loop_
_entity.id
_entity.type
_entity.pdbx_description
1 polymer ?
#
loop_
_entity_poly.entity_id
_entity_poly.type
_entity_poly.pdbx_seq_one_letter_code
_entity_poly.pdbx_strand_id
1 'polypeptide(L)'
;MEEFLSSYVSENSSVAYTSTKLLKEQLDSVRSMILVIGGLIGCIMAFAGLINFTNMIITNIITRRHEFATMQSIGMTGKQLRRLMVYEGIYYAAGADIIGGAVAAILAVTVLKSALNGPSMWFFTLNITLVPVLVIGVLYLLLAAVIPLIVLHFFNKGTVVERLRTSE
;
A
#
# COMPACT_ATOMS: atom_id res chain seq x y z
N MET A 1 -6.50 -45.49 17.26
CA MET A 1 -7.43 -44.57 17.94
C MET A 1 -8.18 -43.70 16.94
N GLU A 2 -7.52 -43.14 15.91
CA GLU A 2 -8.20 -42.42 14.80
C GLU A 2 -9.17 -43.34 14.01
N GLU A 3 -8.78 -44.59 13.72
CA GLU A 3 -9.66 -45.59 13.07
C GLU A 3 -10.92 -45.93 13.90
N PHE A 4 -10.75 -46.09 15.22
CA PHE A 4 -11.83 -46.41 16.15
C PHE A 4 -12.86 -45.27 16.25
N LEU A 5 -12.38 -44.01 16.23
CA LEU A 5 -13.24 -42.84 16.24
C LEU A 5 -13.95 -42.64 14.89
N SER A 6 -13.32 -43.00 13.76
CA SER A 6 -13.97 -42.97 12.45
C SER A 6 -15.09 -44.01 12.29
N SER A 7 -14.92 -45.22 12.85
CA SER A 7 -15.97 -46.24 12.80
C SER A 7 -17.15 -45.88 13.71
N TYR A 8 -16.89 -45.29 14.88
CA TYR A 8 -17.92 -44.90 15.84
C TYR A 8 -18.82 -43.75 15.33
N VAL A 9 -18.27 -42.85 14.51
CA VAL A 9 -18.99 -41.73 13.87
C VAL A 9 -19.83 -42.20 12.69
N SER A 10 -19.46 -43.30 12.04
CA SER A 10 -20.27 -43.92 10.98
C SER A 10 -21.58 -44.53 11.52
N GLU A 11 -21.61 -44.85 12.82
CA GLU A 11 -22.74 -45.51 13.49
C GLU A 11 -23.65 -44.51 14.25
N ASN A 12 -23.13 -43.33 14.62
CA ASN A 12 -23.90 -42.24 15.24
C ASN A 12 -23.71 -40.91 14.48
N SER A 13 -24.67 -40.60 13.60
CA SER A 13 -24.69 -39.39 12.76
C SER A 13 -24.88 -38.06 13.51
N SER A 14 -25.02 -38.11 14.85
CA SER A 14 -25.23 -36.93 15.71
C SER A 14 -23.94 -36.29 16.21
N VAL A 15 -22.78 -36.93 16.04
CA VAL A 15 -21.48 -36.42 16.52
C VAL A 15 -20.52 -36.30 15.35
N ALA A 16 -20.38 -35.08 14.80
CA ALA A 16 -19.40 -34.80 13.77
C ALA A 16 -17.98 -34.82 14.37
N TYR A 17 -17.21 -35.88 14.11
CA TYR A 17 -15.78 -35.91 14.41
C TYR A 17 -15.01 -35.33 13.23
N THR A 18 -14.66 -34.05 13.32
CA THR A 18 -13.67 -33.47 12.41
C THR A 18 -12.29 -33.73 13.00
N SER A 19 -11.51 -34.61 12.36
CA SER A 19 -10.11 -34.83 12.74
C SER A 19 -9.36 -33.50 12.75
N THR A 20 -8.70 -33.20 13.87
CA THR A 20 -7.95 -31.94 14.07
C THR A 20 -6.85 -31.74 13.03
N LYS A 21 -6.34 -32.82 12.43
CA LYS A 21 -5.41 -32.78 11.30
C LYS A 21 -6.07 -32.23 10.02
N LEU A 22 -7.23 -32.76 9.64
CA LEU A 22 -7.98 -32.29 8.46
C LEU A 22 -8.44 -30.83 8.62
N LEU A 23 -8.87 -30.44 9.82
CA LEU A 23 -9.22 -29.04 10.10
C LEU A 23 -7.99 -28.12 9.99
N LYS A 24 -6.83 -28.56 10.48
CA LYS A 24 -5.59 -27.78 10.38
C LYS A 24 -5.12 -27.62 8.93
N GLU A 25 -5.15 -28.68 8.14
CA GLU A 25 -4.82 -28.61 6.70
C GLU A 25 -5.77 -27.70 5.92
N GLN A 26 -7.08 -27.75 6.21
CA GLN A 26 -8.05 -26.85 5.58
C GLN A 26 -7.81 -25.38 5.97
N LEU A 27 -7.53 -25.10 7.24
CA LEU A 27 -7.22 -23.73 7.69
C LEU A 27 -5.90 -23.20 7.09
N ASP A 28 -4.87 -24.04 6.99
CA ASP A 28 -3.60 -23.68 6.33
C ASP A 28 -3.80 -23.40 4.83
N SER A 29 -4.64 -24.20 4.15
CA SER A 29 -5.01 -23.96 2.75
C SER A 29 -5.75 -22.63 2.57
N VAL A 30 -6.74 -22.34 3.42
CA VAL A 30 -7.48 -21.06 3.40
C VAL A 30 -6.55 -19.88 3.69
N ARG A 31 -5.65 -20.01 4.67
CA ARG A 31 -4.65 -18.98 4.99
C ARG A 31 -3.73 -18.71 3.80
N SER A 32 -3.23 -19.76 3.15
CA SER A 32 -2.38 -19.62 1.96
C SER A 32 -3.13 -18.92 0.82
N MET A 33 -4.39 -19.29 0.58
CA MET A 33 -5.23 -18.64 -0.42
C MET A 33 -5.41 -17.14 -0.14
N ILE A 34 -5.72 -16.77 1.11
CA ILE A 34 -5.86 -15.36 1.52
C ILE A 34 -4.55 -14.60 1.34
N LEU A 35 -3.41 -15.19 1.71
CA LEU A 35 -2.10 -14.56 1.55
C LEU A 35 -1.74 -14.33 0.08
N VAL A 36 -1.98 -15.31 -0.80
CA VAL A 36 -1.67 -15.18 -2.23
C VAL A 36 -2.57 -14.16 -2.89
N ILE A 37 -3.89 -14.27 -2.73
CA ILE A 37 -4.85 -13.37 -3.37
C ILE A 37 -4.74 -11.96 -2.79
N GLY A 38 -4.72 -11.84 -1.46
CA GLY A 38 -4.55 -10.56 -0.77
C GLY A 38 -3.20 -9.91 -1.10
N GLY A 39 -2.13 -10.70 -1.19
CA GLY A 39 -0.81 -10.24 -1.61
C GLY A 39 -0.80 -9.71 -3.04
N LEU A 40 -1.39 -10.43 -4.00
CA LEU A 40 -1.49 -9.99 -5.40
C LEU A 40 -2.27 -8.68 -5.53
N ILE A 41 -3.44 -8.58 -4.89
CA ILE A 41 -4.27 -7.35 -4.90
C ILE A 41 -3.51 -6.21 -4.24
N GLY A 42 -2.86 -6.47 -3.10
CA GLY A 42 -2.04 -5.49 -2.39
C GLY A 42 -0.88 -4.97 -3.25
N CYS A 43 -0.18 -5.86 -3.95
CA CYS A 43 0.88 -5.47 -4.89
C CYS A 43 0.36 -4.57 -6.01
N ILE A 44 -0.76 -4.95 -6.66
CA ILE A 44 -1.34 -4.15 -7.74
C ILE A 44 -1.75 -2.76 -7.23
N MET A 45 -2.39 -2.68 -6.06
CA MET A 45 -2.78 -1.42 -5.44
C MET A 45 -1.56 -0.57 -5.05
N ALA A 46 -0.49 -1.18 -4.55
CA ALA A 46 0.75 -0.48 -4.24
C ALA A 46 1.37 0.14 -5.50
N PHE A 47 1.42 -0.60 -6.62
CA PHE A 47 1.90 -0.05 -7.90
C PHE A 47 0.99 1.06 -8.44
N ALA A 48 -0.33 0.86 -8.38
CA ALA A 48 -1.29 1.88 -8.82
C ALA A 48 -1.14 3.17 -8.01
N GLY A 49 -0.96 3.05 -6.69
CA GLY A 49 -0.67 4.17 -5.81
C GLY A 49 0.63 4.89 -6.18
N LEU A 50 1.69 4.14 -6.49
CA LEU A 50 2.99 4.70 -6.83
C LEU A 50 2.93 5.53 -8.13
N ILE A 51 2.21 5.00 -9.12
CA ILE A 51 1.95 5.70 -10.38
C ILE A 51 1.16 6.98 -10.13
N ASN A 52 0.10 6.91 -9.32
CA ASN A 52 -0.72 8.08 -8.98
C ASN A 52 0.11 9.17 -8.28
N PHE A 53 0.92 8.79 -7.29
CA PHE A 53 1.82 9.71 -6.60
C PHE A 53 2.82 10.36 -7.56
N THR A 54 3.40 9.58 -8.47
CA THR A 54 4.34 10.11 -9.48
C THR A 54 3.65 11.11 -10.41
N ASN A 55 2.46 10.78 -10.91
CA ASN A 55 1.67 11.67 -11.77
C ASN A 55 1.27 12.97 -11.05
N MET A 56 0.93 12.89 -9.77
CA MET A 56 0.65 14.05 -8.93
C MET A 56 1.88 14.98 -8.82
N ILE A 57 3.06 14.43 -8.53
CA ILE A 57 4.31 15.21 -8.44
C ILE A 57 4.66 15.87 -9.78
N ILE A 58 4.58 15.13 -10.89
CA ILE A 58 4.84 15.67 -12.23
C ILE A 58 3.87 16.82 -12.53
N THR A 59 2.58 16.62 -12.24
CA THR A 59 1.56 17.65 -12.48
C THR A 59 1.85 18.90 -11.65
N ASN A 60 2.18 18.75 -10.36
CA ASN A 60 2.55 19.88 -9.48
C ASN A 60 3.78 20.65 -10.03
N ILE A 61 4.78 19.94 -10.56
CA ILE A 61 5.95 20.58 -11.20
C ILE A 61 5.55 21.37 -12.45
N ILE A 62 4.72 20.79 -13.32
CA ILE A 62 4.33 21.39 -14.60
C ILE A 62 3.46 22.64 -14.37
N THR A 63 2.47 22.56 -13.47
CA THR A 63 1.57 23.69 -13.19
C THR A 63 2.30 24.88 -12.58
N ARG A 64 3.34 24.64 -11.77
CA ARG A 64 4.14 25.68 -11.09
C ARG A 64 5.44 26.06 -11.79
N ARG A 65 5.66 25.58 -13.02
CA ARG A 65 6.91 25.83 -13.77
C ARG A 65 7.25 27.32 -13.91
N HIS A 66 6.24 28.18 -14.07
CA HIS A 66 6.43 29.62 -14.23
C HIS A 66 6.83 30.28 -12.90
N GLU A 67 6.26 29.85 -11.78
CA GLU A 67 6.64 30.30 -10.45
C GLU A 67 8.11 29.94 -10.15
N PHE A 68 8.50 28.71 -10.48
CA PHE A 68 9.89 28.26 -10.29
C PHE A 68 10.89 29.04 -11.15
N ALA A 69 10.53 29.36 -12.39
CA ALA A 69 11.36 30.20 -13.24
C ALA A 69 11.53 31.62 -12.66
N THR A 70 10.44 32.24 -12.18
CA THR A 70 10.48 33.55 -11.52
C THR A 70 11.35 33.51 -10.28
N MET A 71 11.20 32.50 -9.42
CA MET A 71 12.03 32.34 -8.21
C MET A 71 13.51 32.11 -8.55
N GLN A 72 13.82 31.36 -9.61
CA GLN A 72 15.20 31.21 -10.07
C GLN A 72 15.81 32.52 -10.57
N SER A 73 15.03 33.35 -11.27
CA SER A 73 15.48 34.68 -11.73
C SER A 73 15.75 35.66 -10.58
N ILE A 74 15.06 35.51 -9.45
CA ILE A 74 15.32 36.29 -8.22
C ILE A 74 16.60 35.80 -7.51
N GLY A 75 17.08 34.58 -7.82
CA GLY A 75 18.32 34.01 -7.29
C GLY A 75 18.16 32.66 -6.59
N MET A 76 16.99 32.02 -6.64
CA MET A 76 16.80 30.68 -6.07
C MET A 76 17.64 29.65 -6.83
N THR A 77 18.45 28.88 -6.09
CA THR A 77 19.27 27.81 -6.69
C THR A 77 18.46 26.55 -6.98
N GLY A 78 18.87 25.76 -7.97
CA GLY A 78 18.25 24.45 -8.26
C GLY A 78 18.37 23.42 -7.11
N LYS A 79 19.25 23.66 -6.12
CA LYS A 79 19.31 22.86 -4.89
C LYS A 79 18.17 23.21 -3.93
N GLN A 80 17.83 24.49 -3.81
CA GLN A 80 16.69 24.96 -3.00
C GLN A 80 15.37 24.46 -3.59
N LEU A 81 15.21 24.51 -4.93
CA LEU A 81 14.01 23.96 -5.60
C LEU A 81 13.83 22.46 -5.35
N ARG A 82 14.90 21.67 -5.47
CA ARG A 82 14.87 20.23 -5.17
C ARG A 82 14.44 19.96 -3.72
N ARG A 83 14.99 20.72 -2.77
CA ARG A 83 14.66 20.57 -1.36
C ARG A 83 13.18 20.89 -1.08
N LEU A 84 12.65 21.95 -1.69
CA LEU A 84 11.23 22.30 -1.59
C LEU A 84 10.32 21.17 -2.09
N MET A 85 10.61 20.65 -3.29
CA MET A 85 9.80 19.57 -3.88
C MET A 85 9.84 18.27 -3.07
N VAL A 86 10.98 17.95 -2.46
CA VAL A 86 11.09 16.81 -1.53
C VAL A 86 10.23 17.04 -0.28
N TYR A 87 10.23 18.24 0.28
CA TYR A 87 9.38 18.55 1.43
C TYR A 87 7.89 18.47 1.10
N GLU A 88 7.46 19.01 -0.05
CA GLU A 88 6.07 18.85 -0.49
C GLU A 88 5.71 17.38 -0.66
N GLY A 89 6.54 16.60 -1.35
CA GLY A 89 6.33 15.17 -1.55
C GLY A 89 6.21 14.39 -0.24
N ILE A 90 7.10 14.65 0.72
CA ILE A 90 7.06 14.03 2.05
C ILE A 90 5.80 14.44 2.82
N TYR A 91 5.40 15.72 2.77
CA TYR A 91 4.18 16.18 3.45
C TYR A 91 2.93 15.50 2.88
N TYR A 92 2.82 15.38 1.55
CA TYR A 92 1.72 14.68 0.92
C TYR A 92 1.72 13.19 1.27
N ALA A 93 2.88 12.53 1.20
CA ALA A 93 2.99 11.11 1.52
C ALA A 93 2.70 10.82 3.00
N ALA A 94 3.24 11.61 3.93
CA ALA A 94 2.98 11.47 5.36
C ALA A 94 1.50 11.72 5.69
N GLY A 95 0.89 12.76 5.10
CA GLY A 95 -0.54 13.02 5.27
C GLY A 95 -1.42 11.87 4.74
N ALA A 96 -1.07 11.33 3.57
CA ALA A 96 -1.77 10.19 2.98
C ALA A 96 -1.62 8.92 3.82
N ASP A 97 -0.43 8.63 4.36
CA ASP A 97 -0.19 7.47 5.22
C ASP A 97 -0.97 7.56 6.54
N ILE A 98 -1.01 8.74 7.18
CA ILE A 98 -1.74 8.94 8.43
C ILE A 98 -3.25 8.77 8.20
N ILE A 99 -3.80 9.46 7.20
CA ILE A 99 -5.24 9.43 6.92
C ILE A 99 -5.65 8.06 6.40
N GLY A 100 -4.90 7.51 5.43
CA GLY A 100 -5.14 6.19 4.87
C GLY A 100 -5.02 5.08 5.91
N GLY A 101 -4.01 5.14 6.76
CA GLY A 101 -3.82 4.21 7.88
C GLY A 101 -4.96 4.28 8.90
N ALA A 102 -5.40 5.48 9.27
CA ALA A 102 -6.54 5.66 10.18
C ALA A 102 -7.84 5.10 9.60
N VAL A 103 -8.14 5.39 8.33
CA VAL A 103 -9.32 4.86 7.63
C VAL A 103 -9.25 3.33 7.52
N ALA A 104 -8.09 2.78 7.16
CA ALA A 104 -7.88 1.33 7.09
C ALA A 104 -8.10 0.66 8.46
N ALA A 105 -7.62 1.26 9.55
CA ALA A 105 -7.83 0.75 10.90
C ALA A 105 -9.31 0.75 11.31
N ILE A 106 -10.04 1.83 11.01
CA ILE A 106 -11.49 1.94 11.28
C ILE A 106 -12.26 0.88 10.50
N LEU A 107 -11.95 0.68 9.22
CA LEU A 107 -12.57 -0.35 8.39
C LEU A 107 -12.25 -1.76 8.90
N ALA A 108 -11.02 -2.01 9.34
CA ALA A 108 -10.63 -3.29 9.93
C ALA A 108 -11.42 -3.60 11.22
N VAL A 109 -11.59 -2.61 12.11
CA VAL A 109 -12.32 -2.83 13.38
C VAL A 109 -13.84 -2.89 13.18
N THR A 110 -14.38 -2.24 12.15
CA THR A 110 -15.84 -2.17 11.93
C THR A 110 -16.31 -3.25 10.97
N VAL A 111 -15.84 -3.22 9.72
CA VAL A 111 -16.32 -4.11 8.64
C VAL A 111 -15.78 -5.51 8.83
N LEU A 112 -14.46 -5.64 9.00
CA LEU A 112 -13.82 -6.95 9.07
C LEU A 112 -14.17 -7.67 10.38
N LYS A 113 -14.21 -6.97 11.52
CA LYS A 113 -14.68 -7.55 12.79
C LYS A 113 -16.16 -7.98 12.72
N SER A 114 -17.02 -7.17 12.12
CA SER A 114 -18.45 -7.51 11.95
C SER A 114 -18.62 -8.73 11.04
N ALA A 115 -17.89 -8.79 9.92
CA ALA A 115 -17.92 -9.93 9.01
C ALA A 115 -17.40 -11.23 9.64
N LEU A 116 -16.37 -11.15 10.50
CA LEU A 116 -15.77 -12.31 11.16
C LEU A 116 -16.55 -12.79 12.40
N ASN A 117 -17.39 -11.94 13.00
CA ASN A 117 -18.28 -12.33 14.10
C ASN A 117 -19.53 -13.11 13.65
N GLY A 118 -19.65 -13.45 12.36
CA GLY A 118 -20.72 -14.30 11.86
C GLY A 118 -20.64 -15.74 12.41
N PRO A 119 -21.78 -16.45 12.58
CA PRO A 119 -21.84 -17.79 13.18
C PRO A 119 -21.01 -18.86 12.45
N SER A 120 -20.55 -18.61 11.22
CA SER A 120 -19.72 -19.49 10.41
C SER A 120 -18.20 -19.22 10.50
N MET A 121 -17.74 -18.18 11.20
CA MET A 121 -16.35 -17.70 11.18
C MET A 121 -15.63 -17.69 12.55
N TRP A 122 -16.06 -18.54 13.49
CA TRP A 122 -15.49 -18.66 14.84
C TRP A 122 -13.98 -19.00 14.91
N PHE A 123 -13.37 -19.45 13.81
CA PHE A 123 -11.95 -19.78 13.72
C PHE A 123 -11.03 -18.61 13.37
N PHE A 124 -11.57 -17.44 12.98
CA PHE A 124 -10.75 -16.30 12.57
C PHE A 124 -10.46 -15.33 13.73
N THR A 125 -9.19 -15.15 14.06
CA THR A 125 -8.74 -14.13 15.01
C THR A 125 -8.10 -12.96 14.28
N LEU A 126 -8.65 -11.75 14.48
CA LEU A 126 -8.04 -10.53 13.97
C LEU A 126 -6.82 -10.14 14.79
N ASN A 127 -5.65 -10.29 14.19
CA ASN A 127 -4.40 -9.78 14.73
C ASN A 127 -3.92 -8.63 13.83
N ILE A 128 -4.18 -7.39 14.25
CA ILE A 128 -3.67 -6.20 13.56
C ILE A 128 -2.17 -6.14 13.82
N THR A 129 -1.38 -6.59 12.85
CA THR A 129 0.08 -6.48 12.92
C THR A 129 0.48 -5.12 12.35
N LEU A 130 0.95 -4.20 13.21
CA LEU A 130 1.40 -2.87 12.78
C LEU A 130 2.72 -2.89 12.02
N VAL A 131 3.52 -3.95 12.16
CA VAL A 131 4.88 -4.03 11.59
C VAL A 131 4.89 -3.91 10.05
N PRO A 132 4.11 -4.70 9.28
CA PRO A 132 4.08 -4.56 7.81
C PRO A 132 3.60 -3.18 7.35
N VAL A 133 2.63 -2.60 8.07
CA VAL A 133 2.09 -1.27 7.76
C VAL A 133 3.19 -0.21 7.90
N LEU A 134 3.96 -0.25 9.00
CA LEU A 134 5.08 0.65 9.20
C LEU A 134 6.17 0.49 8.14
N VAL A 135 6.52 -0.74 7.77
CA VAL A 135 7.53 -1.00 6.72
C VAL A 135 7.09 -0.42 5.38
N ILE A 136 5.82 -0.63 4.98
CA ILE A 136 5.29 -0.10 3.73
C ILE A 136 5.22 1.43 3.75
N GLY A 137 4.76 2.04 4.85
CA GLY A 137 4.72 3.49 4.98
C GLY A 137 6.12 4.12 4.90
N VAL A 138 7.11 3.54 5.59
CA VAL A 138 8.51 4.00 5.48
C VAL A 138 9.03 3.88 4.04
N LEU A 139 8.74 2.77 3.35
CA LEU A 139 9.10 2.62 1.94
C LEU A 139 8.44 3.69 1.06
N TYR A 140 7.17 4.01 1.32
CA TYR A 140 6.44 5.04 0.59
C TYR A 140 7.01 6.44 0.82
N LEU A 141 7.37 6.77 2.05
CA LEU A 141 8.05 8.03 2.39
C LEU A 141 9.42 8.15 1.73
N LEU A 142 10.19 7.06 1.66
CA LEU A 142 11.46 7.04 0.93
C LEU A 142 11.24 7.28 -0.57
N LEU A 143 10.26 6.62 -1.18
CA LEU A 143 9.90 6.85 -2.57
C LEU A 143 9.44 8.29 -2.81
N ALA A 144 8.68 8.86 -1.88
CA ALA A 144 8.22 10.25 -1.94
C ALA A 144 9.37 11.27 -1.92
N ALA A 145 10.51 10.94 -1.31
CA ALA A 145 11.71 11.77 -1.36
C ALA A 145 12.52 11.54 -2.64
N VAL A 146 12.59 10.30 -3.14
CA VAL A 146 13.42 9.93 -4.30
C VAL A 146 12.79 10.36 -5.62
N ILE A 147 11.47 10.20 -5.78
CA ILE A 147 10.76 10.51 -7.04
C ILE A 147 10.95 11.97 -7.48
N PRO A 148 10.74 13.00 -6.64
CA PRO A 148 10.96 14.39 -7.02
C PRO A 148 12.41 14.66 -7.45
N LEU A 149 13.39 14.01 -6.82
CA LEU A 149 14.80 14.16 -7.18
C LEU A 149 15.10 13.57 -8.56
N ILE A 150 14.57 12.37 -8.86
CA ILE A 150 14.72 11.74 -10.17
C ILE A 150 14.05 12.58 -11.24
N VAL A 151 12.80 13.01 -11.03
CA VAL A 151 12.06 13.83 -11.99
C VAL A 151 12.79 15.14 -12.26
N LEU A 152 13.22 15.87 -11.22
CA LEU A 152 13.97 17.12 -11.40
C LEU A 152 15.33 16.93 -12.04
N HIS A 153 16.00 15.80 -11.79
CA HIS A 153 17.27 15.46 -12.45
C HIS A 153 17.06 15.18 -13.94
N PHE A 154 15.99 14.47 -14.32
CA PHE A 154 15.62 14.26 -15.71
C PHE A 154 15.21 15.57 -16.40
N PHE A 155 14.42 16.42 -15.75
CA PHE A 155 14.05 17.74 -16.28
C PHE A 155 15.25 18.66 -16.48
N ASN A 156 16.23 18.64 -15.56
CA ASN A 156 17.46 19.44 -15.71
C ASN A 156 18.45 18.83 -16.73
N LYS A 157 18.34 17.54 -17.04
CA LYS A 157 19.08 16.89 -18.14
C LYS A 157 18.36 16.93 -19.50
N GLY A 158 17.08 17.31 -19.51
CA GLY A 158 16.31 17.61 -20.71
C GLY A 158 16.97 18.77 -21.45
N THR A 159 17.66 18.44 -22.54
CA THR A 159 18.48 19.36 -23.34
C THR A 159 17.69 20.59 -23.79
N VAL A 160 18.38 21.72 -23.92
CA VAL A 160 17.91 23.01 -24.46
C VAL A 160 17.02 22.86 -25.72
N VAL A 161 17.21 21.79 -26.50
CA VAL A 161 16.45 21.41 -27.69
C VAL A 161 14.98 21.05 -27.40
N GLU A 162 14.65 20.43 -26.25
CA GLU A 162 13.26 20.11 -25.88
C GLU A 162 12.49 21.37 -25.44
N ARG A 163 13.20 22.36 -24.86
CA ARG A 163 12.65 23.67 -24.47
C ARG A 163 12.30 24.53 -25.70
N LEU A 164 12.97 24.31 -26.83
CA LEU A 164 12.68 25.00 -28.10
C LEU A 164 11.52 24.34 -28.86
N ARG A 165 11.42 23.00 -28.88
CA ARG A 165 10.37 22.27 -29.62
C ARG A 165 8.96 22.37 -29.03
N THR A 166 8.82 22.87 -27.81
CA THR A 166 7.51 23.16 -27.18
C THR A 166 7.07 24.62 -27.34
N SER A 167 7.88 25.44 -28.02
CA SER A 167 7.60 26.86 -28.30
C SER A 167 7.18 27.11 -29.75
N GLU A 168 6.99 26.04 -30.54
CA GLU A 168 6.45 26.02 -31.90
C GLU A 168 5.16 25.19 -31.90
#